data_AF-A0ABD5CQS0-F1
#
_entry.id   AF-A0ABD5CQS0-F1
#
_cell.length_a   1.000
_cell.length_b   1.000
_cell.length_c   1.000
_cell.angle_alpha   90.00
_cell.angle_beta   90.00
_cell.angle_gamma   90.00
#
_symmetry.space_group_name_H-M   'P 1'
#
loop_
_entity.id
_entity.type
_entity.pdbx_description
1 polymer ?
#
loop_
_entity_poly.entity_id
_entity_poly.type
_entity_poly.pdbx_seq_one_letter_code
_entity_poly.pdbx_strand_id
1 'polypeptide(L)'
;MILPYRLEARTTPSRTMQIAVPLIAALLTLAIGFVIFGLVGRDPLQAMHAFFIEPLSSVNGWSELLLKASPLCLIGLGLAIGYRANVWNIGAPKGRCCSAALPRAASRFISIRRAAGGFCR
;
A
#
# COMPACT_ATOMS: atom_id res chain seq x y z
N MET A 1 -10.42 -23.45 -18.29
CA MET A 1 -10.43 -23.76 -16.85
C MET A 1 -11.41 -22.81 -16.18
N ILE A 2 -12.67 -23.24 -16.01
CA ILE A 2 -13.73 -22.44 -15.41
C ILE A 2 -13.64 -22.65 -13.90
N LEU A 3 -13.21 -21.64 -13.14
CA LEU A 3 -13.25 -21.71 -11.68
C LEU A 3 -14.73 -21.67 -11.23
N PRO A 4 -15.24 -22.68 -10.48
CA PRO A 4 -16.61 -22.71 -9.99
C PRO A 4 -16.87 -21.79 -8.79
N TYR A 5 -15.94 -20.86 -8.51
CA TYR A 5 -15.99 -19.99 -7.34
C TYR A 5 -16.44 -18.57 -7.72
N ARG A 6 -17.53 -18.11 -7.09
CA ARG A 6 -17.97 -16.71 -7.16
C ARG A 6 -17.21 -15.90 -6.10
N LEU A 7 -16.23 -15.11 -6.56
CA LEU A 7 -15.51 -14.15 -5.74
C LEU A 7 -16.47 -13.01 -5.37
N GLU A 8 -17.10 -13.10 -4.20
CA GLU A 8 -17.96 -12.06 -3.65
C GLU A 8 -17.13 -11.09 -2.79
N ALA A 9 -17.22 -9.79 -3.06
CA ALA A 9 -16.49 -8.78 -2.31
C ALA A 9 -17.01 -8.71 -0.86
N ARG A 10 -16.12 -8.95 0.11
CA ARG A 10 -16.47 -8.97 1.53
C ARG A 10 -16.83 -7.55 2.02
N THR A 11 -18.10 -7.32 2.34
CA THR A 11 -18.67 -6.01 2.71
C THR A 11 -18.37 -5.58 4.15
N THR A 12 -18.05 -6.51 5.05
CA THR A 12 -17.66 -6.22 6.43
C THR A 12 -16.26 -6.77 6.72
N PRO A 13 -15.21 -5.94 6.73
CA PRO A 13 -13.86 -6.40 7.06
C PRO A 13 -13.78 -6.69 8.56
N SER A 14 -13.60 -7.97 8.91
CA SER A 14 -13.41 -8.41 10.30
C SER A 14 -12.09 -7.86 10.88
N ARG A 15 -12.12 -7.30 12.10
CA ARG A 15 -10.93 -6.70 12.75
C ARG A 15 -9.73 -7.65 12.81
N THR A 16 -9.98 -8.93 13.11
CA THR A 16 -8.94 -9.96 13.18
C THR A 16 -8.22 -10.14 11.84
N MET A 17 -8.97 -10.14 10.74
CA MET A 17 -8.40 -10.31 9.39
C MET A 17 -7.66 -9.06 8.90
N GLN A 18 -8.06 -7.87 9.35
CA GLN A 18 -7.35 -6.63 9.01
C GLN A 18 -5.93 -6.57 9.60
N ILE A 19 -5.69 -7.25 10.72
CA ILE A 19 -4.37 -7.33 11.36
C ILE A 19 -3.63 -8.60 10.90
N ALA A 20 -4.34 -9.72 10.77
CA ALA A 20 -3.74 -10.99 10.35
C ALA A 20 -3.17 -10.91 8.93
N VAL A 21 -3.85 -10.25 7.99
CA VAL A 21 -3.40 -10.14 6.60
C VAL A 21 -2.03 -9.45 6.47
N PRO A 22 -1.82 -8.21 6.96
CA PRO A 22 -0.52 -7.56 6.85
C PRO A 22 0.56 -8.30 7.64
N LEU A 23 0.23 -8.94 8.76
CA LEU A 23 1.19 -9.69 9.57
C LEU A 23 1.66 -10.97 8.86
N ILE A 24 0.74 -11.74 8.28
CA ILE A 24 1.07 -12.93 7.47
C ILE A 24 1.87 -12.51 6.23
N ALA A 25 1.48 -11.42 5.56
CA ALA A 25 2.22 -10.90 4.41
C ALA A 25 3.66 -10.51 4.78
N ALA A 26 3.86 -9.84 5.93
CA ALA A 26 5.19 -9.48 6.42
C ALA A 26 6.05 -10.71 6.72
N LEU A 27 5.49 -11.71 7.41
CA LEU A 27 6.18 -12.97 7.72
C LEU A 27 6.58 -13.74 6.45
N LEU A 28 5.67 -13.84 5.48
CA LEU A 28 5.97 -14.48 4.20
C LEU A 28 7.07 -13.75 3.44
N THR A 29 7.06 -12.42 3.44
CA THR A 29 8.10 -11.61 2.79
C THR A 29 9.47 -11.86 3.41
N LEU A 30 9.56 -11.91 4.75
CA LEU A 30 10.79 -12.23 5.46
C LEU A 30 11.27 -13.65 5.17
N ALA A 31 10.36 -14.64 5.17
CA ALA A 31 10.69 -16.03 4.88
C ALA A 31 11.25 -16.19 3.46
N ILE A 32 10.62 -15.54 2.47
CA ILE A 32 11.11 -15.54 1.08
C ILE A 32 12.49 -14.88 0.99
N GLY A 33 12.69 -13.74 1.66
CA GLY A 33 13.99 -13.09 1.72
C GLY A 33 15.08 -14.02 2.27
N PHE A 34 14.80 -14.71 3.37
CA PHE A 34 15.71 -15.67 3.98
C PHE A 34 16.08 -16.82 3.02
N VAL A 35 15.10 -17.37 2.30
CA VAL A 35 15.33 -18.43 1.30
C VAL A 35 16.20 -17.92 0.15
N ILE A 36 15.93 -16.73 -0.37
CA ILE A 36 16.72 -16.15 -1.48
C ILE A 36 18.18 -15.97 -1.06
N PHE A 37 18.45 -15.46 0.15
CA PHE A 37 19.82 -15.30 0.64
C PHE A 37 20.52 -16.65 0.85
N GLY A 38 19.80 -17.67 1.31
CA GLY A 38 20.30 -19.04 1.39
C GLY A 38 20.67 -19.62 0.02
N LEU A 39 19.87 -19.37 -1.01
CA LEU A 39 20.17 -19.80 -2.39
C LEU A 39 21.40 -19.10 -2.99
N VAL A 40 21.68 -17.87 -2.56
CA VAL A 40 22.87 -17.10 -2.97
C VAL A 40 24.14 -17.59 -2.25
N GLY A 41 24.03 -18.51 -1.29
CA GLY A 41 25.18 -19.09 -0.58
C GLY A 41 25.82 -18.14 0.45
N ARG A 42 25.11 -17.10 0.86
CA ARG A 42 25.52 -16.21 1.97
C ARG A 42 24.74 -16.58 3.23
N ASP A 43 25.36 -16.40 4.39
CA ASP A 43 24.70 -16.61 5.68
C ASP A 43 23.44 -15.72 5.76
N PRO A 44 22.22 -16.30 5.76
CA PRO A 44 21.00 -15.54 5.62
C PRO A 44 20.74 -14.65 6.85
N LEU A 45 21.24 -15.04 8.03
CA LEU A 45 21.23 -14.23 9.24
C LEU A 45 22.11 -12.98 9.12
N GLN A 46 23.34 -13.10 8.59
CA GLN A 46 24.20 -11.94 8.38
C GLN A 46 23.65 -11.03 7.28
N ALA A 47 23.10 -11.59 6.20
CA ALA A 47 22.49 -10.81 5.13
C ALA A 47 21.26 -10.00 5.63
N MET A 48 20.42 -10.59 6.47
CA MET A 48 19.32 -9.88 7.14
C MET A 48 19.86 -8.77 8.07
N HIS A 49 20.92 -9.05 8.83
CA HIS A 49 21.52 -8.06 9.71
C HIS A 49 22.15 -6.89 8.93
N ALA A 50 22.88 -7.17 7.86
CA ALA A 50 23.46 -6.16 6.98
C ALA A 50 22.39 -5.28 6.32
N PHE A 51 21.27 -5.87 5.88
CA PHE A 51 20.20 -5.12 5.24
C PHE A 51 19.45 -4.20 6.21
N PHE A 52 19.22 -4.62 7.45
CA PHE A 52 18.44 -3.85 8.43
C PHE A 52 19.30 -2.93 9.31
N ILE A 53 20.46 -3.38 9.77
CA ILE A 53 21.21 -2.73 10.86
C ILE A 53 22.35 -1.86 10.34
N GLU A 54 23.02 -2.29 9.28
CA GLU A 54 24.12 -1.55 8.65
C GLU A 54 23.73 -0.18 8.08
N PRO A 55 22.55 -0.02 7.43
CA PRO A 55 22.14 1.31 6.99
C PRO A 55 21.64 2.20 8.13
N LEU A 56 21.30 1.65 9.31
CA LEU A 56 20.89 2.42 10.49
C LEU A 56 22.06 2.85 11.39
N SER A 57 23.19 2.14 11.32
CA SER A 57 24.33 2.35 12.21
C SER A 57 25.31 3.43 11.72
N SER A 58 25.29 3.78 10.43
CA SER A 58 26.24 4.72 9.83
C SER A 58 25.58 5.95 9.19
N VAL A 59 26.22 7.12 9.29
CA VAL A 59 25.72 8.39 8.70
C VAL A 59 25.59 8.30 7.18
N ASN A 60 26.48 7.55 6.53
CA ASN A 60 26.38 7.26 5.10
C ASN A 60 25.18 6.37 4.77
N GLY A 61 24.89 5.37 5.61
CA GLY A 61 23.71 4.51 5.50
C GLY A 61 22.41 5.31 5.56
N TRP A 62 22.31 6.26 6.51
CA TRP A 62 21.16 7.17 6.60
C TRP A 62 20.98 8.01 5.32
N SER A 63 22.07 8.50 4.75
CA SER A 63 22.04 9.30 3.53
C SER A 63 21.55 8.46 2.34
N GLU A 64 22.05 7.23 2.21
CA GLU A 64 21.62 6.31 1.14
C GLU A 64 20.16 5.86 1.28
N LEU A 65 19.70 5.61 2.51
CA LEU A 65 18.31 5.32 2.81
C LEU A 65 17.40 6.49 2.41
N LEU A 66 17.76 7.73 2.78
CA LEU A 66 16.97 8.92 2.47
C LEU A 66 16.93 9.21 0.96
N LEU A 67 18.03 8.97 0.24
CA LEU A 67 18.07 9.12 -1.22
C LEU A 67 17.08 8.16 -1.91
N LYS A 68 16.96 6.92 -1.41
CA LYS A 68 16.00 5.93 -1.93
C LYS A 68 14.56 6.20 -1.46
N ALA A 69 14.38 6.69 -0.25
CA ALA A 69 13.06 6.98 0.33
C ALA A 69 12.42 8.24 -0.27
N SER A 70 13.21 9.26 -0.60
CA SER A 70 12.73 10.55 -1.13
C SER A 70 11.78 10.43 -2.33
N PRO A 71 12.12 9.71 -3.43
CA PRO A 71 11.21 9.56 -4.56
C PRO A 71 9.92 8.81 -4.19
N LEU A 72 9.97 7.79 -3.32
CA LEU A 72 8.79 7.07 -2.85
C LEU A 72 7.86 7.98 -2.04
N CYS A 73 8.43 8.83 -1.18
CA CYS A 73 7.68 9.84 -0.43
C CYS A 73 7.02 10.86 -1.36
N LEU A 74 7.72 11.32 -2.40
CA LEU A 74 7.17 12.25 -3.39
C LEU A 74 6.00 11.64 -4.17
N ILE A 75 6.12 10.38 -4.60
CA ILE A 75 5.03 9.66 -5.28
C ILE A 75 3.84 9.48 -4.34
N GLY A 76 4.08 9.07 -3.09
CA GLY A 76 3.04 8.92 -2.07
C GLY A 76 2.31 10.24 -1.79
N LEU A 77 3.04 11.35 -1.69
CA LEU A 77 2.48 12.68 -1.51
C LEU A 77 1.66 13.13 -2.74
N GLY A 78 2.17 12.87 -3.95
CA GLY A 78 1.45 13.13 -5.19
C GLY A 78 0.13 12.36 -5.29
N LEU A 79 0.14 11.06 -4.95
CA LEU A 79 -1.07 10.23 -4.90
C LEU A 79 -2.04 10.69 -3.80
N ALA A 80 -1.54 11.08 -2.62
CA ALA A 80 -2.37 11.59 -1.54
C ALA A 80 -3.10 12.89 -1.94
N ILE A 81 -2.40 13.79 -2.64
CA ILE A 81 -2.98 15.04 -3.17
C ILE A 81 -3.98 14.71 -4.30
N GLY A 82 -3.64 13.77 -5.21
CA GLY A 82 -4.53 13.31 -6.28
C GLY A 82 -5.85 12.72 -5.77
N TYR A 83 -5.78 11.89 -4.72
CA TYR A 83 -6.97 11.37 -4.05
C TYR A 83 -7.76 12.45 -3.31
N ARG A 84 -7.09 13.45 -2.70
CA ARG A 84 -7.76 14.59 -2.06
C ARG A 84 -8.49 15.47 -3.08
N ALA A 85 -7.94 15.65 -4.27
CA ALA A 85 -8.55 16.43 -5.34
C ALA A 85 -9.70 15.70 -6.06
N ASN A 86 -9.92 14.41 -5.76
CA ASN A 86 -10.92 13.57 -6.43
C ASN A 86 -10.76 13.52 -7.97
N VAL A 87 -9.55 13.81 -8.46
CA VAL A 87 -9.21 13.73 -9.89
C VAL A 87 -8.65 12.34 -10.14
N TRP A 88 -9.51 11.33 -9.98
CA TRP A 88 -9.18 9.94 -10.24
C TRP A 88 -9.80 9.50 -11.56
N ASN A 89 -9.44 10.19 -12.65
CA ASN A 89 -9.92 9.79 -13.97
C ASN A 89 -8.83 9.94 -15.04
N ILE A 90 -8.07 8.86 -15.25
CA ILE A 90 -7.19 8.68 -16.42
C ILE A 90 -7.85 7.70 -17.43
N GLY A 91 -9.11 7.29 -17.23
CA GLY A 91 -9.68 6.16 -17.99
C GLY A 91 -11.21 6.04 -18.12
N ALA A 92 -12.00 7.10 -17.97
CA ALA A 92 -13.44 7.04 -18.21
C ALA A 92 -13.84 7.91 -19.42
N PRO A 93 -13.82 7.35 -20.65
CA PRO A 93 -14.82 7.69 -21.64
C PRO A 93 -16.16 7.07 -21.18
N LYS A 94 -16.75 7.65 -20.13
CA LYS A 94 -18.17 7.64 -19.73
C LYS A 94 -18.31 8.19 -18.31
N GLY A 95 -18.45 9.52 -18.24
CA GLY A 95 -19.27 10.20 -17.26
C GLY A 95 -18.90 10.05 -15.78
N ARG A 96 -18.03 10.93 -15.30
CA ARG A 96 -18.27 11.81 -14.13
C ARG A 96 -16.99 12.60 -13.81
N CYS A 97 -16.80 13.71 -14.53
CA CYS A 97 -15.79 14.72 -14.18
C CYS A 97 -16.39 15.99 -13.58
N CYS A 98 -17.67 16.30 -13.75
CA CYS A 98 -18.17 17.64 -13.40
C CYS A 98 -19.65 17.61 -13.00
N SER A 99 -19.97 17.52 -11.70
CA SER A 99 -21.21 18.10 -11.14
C SER A 99 -21.24 17.99 -9.61
N ALA A 100 -20.36 18.69 -8.92
CA ALA A 100 -20.65 19.29 -7.60
C ALA A 100 -19.40 20.04 -7.09
N ALA A 101 -19.02 21.09 -7.82
CA ALA A 101 -18.50 22.27 -7.13
C ALA A 101 -19.66 22.81 -6.27
N LEU A 102 -19.76 22.37 -5.02
CA LEU A 102 -20.58 23.02 -4.00
C LEU A 102 -19.86 22.84 -2.65
N PRO A 103 -19.68 23.91 -1.86
CA PRO A 103 -18.74 23.93 -0.76
C PRO A 103 -19.30 23.06 0.38
N ARG A 104 -18.71 21.88 0.58
CA ARG A 104 -18.85 21.12 1.82
C ARG A 104 -17.48 20.90 2.44
N ALA A 105 -16.81 22.02 2.74
CA ALA A 105 -16.01 22.07 3.95
C ALA A 105 -16.91 21.68 5.14
N ALA A 106 -16.38 20.88 6.07
CA ALA A 106 -16.88 20.63 7.43
C ALA A 106 -17.73 19.39 7.79
N SER A 107 -18.19 18.48 6.91
CA SER A 107 -19.04 17.35 7.43
C SER A 107 -18.85 15.94 6.88
N ARG A 108 -17.83 15.63 6.07
CA ARG A 108 -17.67 14.28 5.49
C ARG A 108 -16.45 13.46 5.94
N PHE A 109 -15.93 13.72 7.14
CA PHE A 109 -14.93 12.83 7.77
C PHE A 109 -15.53 11.47 8.22
N ILE A 110 -16.86 11.38 8.40
CA ILE A 110 -17.58 10.15 8.81
C ILE A 110 -17.98 9.23 7.63
N SER A 111 -17.79 9.66 6.37
CA SER A 111 -18.24 8.90 5.19
C SER A 111 -17.18 7.96 4.58
N ILE A 112 -16.01 7.79 5.19
CA ILE A 112 -14.96 6.88 4.67
C ILE A 112 -15.39 5.40 4.72
N ARG A 113 -16.39 5.01 5.53
CA ARG A 113 -16.96 3.64 5.48
C ARG A 113 -17.97 3.40 4.35
N ARG A 114 -18.49 4.42 3.68
CA ARG A 114 -19.54 4.23 2.65
C ARG A 114 -19.01 4.25 1.22
N ALA A 115 -17.76 4.68 1.02
CA ALA A 115 -17.11 4.74 -0.30
C ALA A 115 -16.28 3.48 -0.63
N ALA A 116 -16.20 2.49 0.27
CA ALA A 116 -15.63 1.16 -0.04
C ALA A 116 -16.70 0.14 -0.52
N GLY A 117 -17.98 0.54 -0.60
CA GLY A 117 -19.09 -0.33 -1.01
C GLY A 117 -19.74 0.03 -2.35
N GLY A 118 -19.10 0.87 -3.17
CA GLY A 118 -19.72 1.46 -4.35
C GLY A 118 -18.90 1.38 -5.64
N PHE A 119 -17.94 0.45 -5.74
CA PHE A 119 -17.18 0.20 -6.97
C PHE A 119 -17.95 -0.66 -8.01
N CYS A 120 -19.27 -0.78 -7.86
CA CYS A 120 -20.13 -1.34 -8.91
C CYS A 120 -21.57 -0.84 -8.73
N ARG A 121 -21.85 0.38 -9.22
CA ARG A 121 -23.12 0.76 -9.84
C ARG A 121 -22.94 1.97 -10.74
#